data_AF-A0A2T8HJL2-F1
#
_entry.id   AF-A0A2T8HJL2-F1
#
_cell.length_a   1.000
_cell.length_b   1.000
_cell.length_c   1.000
_cell.angle_alpha   90.00
_cell.angle_beta   90.00
_cell.angle_gamma   90.00
#
_symmetry.space_group_name_H-M   'P 1'
#
loop_
_entity.id
_entity.type
_entity.pdbx_description
1 polymer ?
#
loop_
_entity_poly.entity_id
_entity_poly.type
_entity_poly.pdbx_seq_one_letter_code
_entity_poly.pdbx_strand_id
1 'polypeptide(L)'
;MHYATFVFITLLQLVLISGQSNHEKNIVAINKDPKELLDSLKKHVDQSWISENPSFQPTQSSFFNKENEKNYYVAGLQISGVGVPFMWDSNLSLLKRLLEADPQIQVKQNADADPMYAGTKVHWNKPISALIWIEGAAQEATVDHWYLISNTDCPGTITFPTISFDKEVAIPAPHENSLDGLTIFPYDDRIHITSHEIALTTIDNQSMTGIGYDLNDDDILDIFTYTEEINETTSYIRLYINVNGVWKCTWIHLDEVCI
;
A
#
# COMPACT_ATOMS: atom_id res chain seq x y z
N MET A 1 70.64 -28.24 -45.51
CA MET A 1 70.73 -26.91 -44.85
C MET A 1 69.32 -26.31 -44.98
N HIS A 2 68.52 -26.14 -43.92
CA HIS A 2 68.59 -25.03 -42.94
C HIS A 2 68.52 -23.67 -43.70
N TYR A 3 67.56 -22.76 -43.57
CA TYR A 3 66.46 -22.47 -42.60
C TYR A 3 65.30 -21.75 -43.36
N ALA A 4 64.08 -21.47 -42.87
CA ALA A 4 63.32 -21.76 -41.63
C ALA A 4 61.79 -21.56 -41.88
N THR A 5 60.95 -21.86 -40.87
CA THR A 5 59.49 -21.60 -40.79
C THR A 5 59.15 -20.10 -40.74
N PHE A 6 58.00 -19.68 -41.31
CA PHE A 6 57.02 -18.85 -40.59
C PHE A 6 55.63 -18.92 -41.24
N VAL A 7 54.62 -19.21 -40.41
CA VAL A 7 53.19 -19.19 -40.78
C VAL A 7 52.60 -17.87 -40.33
N PHE A 8 51.84 -17.18 -41.19
CA PHE A 8 50.83 -16.23 -40.74
C PHE A 8 49.65 -16.20 -41.72
N ILE A 9 48.49 -16.65 -41.24
CA ILE A 9 47.21 -16.58 -41.95
C ILE A 9 46.51 -15.31 -41.45
N THR A 10 46.40 -14.30 -42.30
CA THR A 10 45.61 -13.09 -42.01
C THR A 10 44.19 -13.22 -42.59
N LEU A 11 43.35 -13.96 -41.88
CA LEU A 11 41.90 -13.97 -42.12
C LEU A 11 41.24 -12.91 -41.22
N LEU A 12 41.23 -11.65 -41.65
CA LEU A 12 40.54 -10.58 -40.91
C LEU A 12 39.07 -10.54 -41.34
N GLN A 13 38.21 -11.25 -40.61
CA GLN A 13 36.76 -11.16 -40.80
C GLN A 13 36.25 -9.78 -40.35
N LEU A 14 35.46 -9.12 -41.20
CA LEU A 14 34.61 -8.03 -40.74
C LEU A 14 33.57 -8.60 -39.77
N VAL A 15 33.72 -8.31 -38.48
CA VAL A 15 32.59 -8.34 -37.55
C VAL A 15 31.99 -6.93 -37.54
N LEU A 16 30.86 -6.78 -38.23
CA LEU A 16 29.95 -5.66 -38.01
C LEU A 16 29.40 -5.79 -36.59
N ILE A 17 30.04 -5.12 -35.62
CA ILE A 17 29.46 -4.96 -34.29
C ILE A 17 28.33 -3.94 -34.43
N SER A 18 27.13 -4.44 -34.65
CA SER A 18 25.89 -3.70 -34.38
C SER A 18 25.89 -3.33 -32.91
N GLY A 19 26.08 -2.05 -32.62
CA GLY A 19 26.06 -1.49 -31.26
C GLY A 19 24.66 -1.51 -30.64
N GLN A 20 24.10 -2.70 -30.39
CA GLN A 20 23.16 -2.84 -29.29
C GLN A 20 23.97 -2.66 -28.01
N SER A 21 23.79 -1.50 -27.37
CA SER A 21 24.17 -1.31 -25.99
C SER A 21 23.34 -2.27 -25.15
N ASN A 22 23.85 -3.48 -24.96
CA ASN A 22 23.48 -4.31 -23.83
C ASN A 22 23.98 -3.57 -22.59
N HIS A 23 23.17 -2.65 -22.09
CA HIS A 23 23.18 -2.34 -20.68
C HIS A 23 22.84 -3.65 -19.96
N GLU A 24 23.89 -4.36 -19.54
CA GLU A 24 23.81 -5.24 -18.39
C GLU A 24 23.27 -4.40 -17.24
N LYS A 25 21.94 -4.42 -17.07
CA LYS A 25 21.27 -3.94 -15.88
C LYS A 25 21.82 -4.76 -14.73
N ASN A 26 22.81 -4.20 -14.02
CA ASN A 26 23.36 -4.79 -12.83
C ASN A 26 22.23 -4.90 -11.81
N ILE A 27 21.67 -6.10 -11.67
CA ILE A 27 20.63 -6.42 -10.69
C ILE A 27 21.27 -6.33 -9.31
N VAL A 28 21.25 -5.14 -8.71
CA VAL A 28 21.63 -4.95 -7.32
C VAL A 28 20.34 -4.99 -6.51
N ALA A 29 20.01 -6.18 -5.99
CA ALA A 29 19.09 -6.28 -4.87
C ALA A 29 19.78 -5.60 -3.67
N ILE A 30 19.40 -4.36 -3.37
CA ILE A 30 20.00 -3.62 -2.26
C ILE A 30 19.29 -4.04 -0.98
N ASN A 31 19.94 -4.92 -0.21
CA ASN A 31 19.60 -5.11 1.20
C ASN A 31 19.97 -3.83 1.96
N LYS A 32 19.05 -2.86 2.00
CA LYS A 32 19.18 -1.67 2.85
C LYS A 32 18.77 -2.02 4.28
N ASP A 33 19.36 -1.34 5.24
CA ASP A 33 18.80 -1.31 6.59
C ASP A 33 17.36 -0.74 6.53
N PRO A 34 16.38 -1.35 7.21
CA PRO A 34 14.98 -0.90 7.15
C PRO A 34 14.77 0.56 7.53
N LYS A 35 15.56 1.09 8.48
CA LYS A 35 15.46 2.48 8.91
C LYS A 35 16.04 3.42 7.86
N GLU A 36 17.20 3.07 7.27
CA GLU A 36 17.80 3.83 6.16
C GLU A 36 16.87 3.88 4.94
N LEU A 37 16.18 2.78 4.63
CA LEU A 37 15.17 2.74 3.57
C LEU A 37 14.02 3.71 3.88
N LEU A 38 13.42 3.60 5.07
CA LEU A 38 12.28 4.43 5.47
C LEU A 38 12.64 5.93 5.47
N ASP A 39 13.80 6.30 6.00
CA ASP A 39 14.29 7.69 6.02
C ASP A 39 14.70 8.21 4.64
N SER A 40 14.98 7.32 3.68
CA SER A 40 15.13 7.68 2.27
C SER A 40 13.77 7.90 1.58
N LEU A 41 12.76 7.09 1.88
CA LEU A 41 11.43 7.17 1.25
C LEU A 41 10.62 8.37 1.73
N LYS A 42 10.72 8.74 3.01
CA LYS A 42 10.11 9.96 3.59
C LYS A 42 10.46 11.26 2.85
N LYS A 43 11.57 11.28 2.09
CA LYS A 43 11.99 12.46 1.31
C LYS A 43 11.26 12.59 -0.05
N HIS A 44 10.51 11.56 -0.44
CA HIS A 44 9.84 11.45 -1.74
C HIS A 44 8.30 11.34 -1.61
N VAL A 45 7.79 11.09 -0.39
CA VAL A 45 6.35 11.12 -0.09
C VAL A 45 6.06 12.45 0.57
N ASP A 46 5.25 13.29 -0.08
CA ASP A 46 4.74 14.52 0.53
C ASP A 46 3.83 14.16 1.72
N GLN A 47 3.89 14.97 2.77
CA GLN A 47 3.07 14.85 3.99
C GLN A 47 2.47 16.20 4.41
N SER A 48 2.65 17.27 3.60
CA SER A 48 2.10 18.60 3.85
C SER A 48 0.57 18.66 3.76
N TRP A 49 -0.03 17.69 3.07
CA TRP A 49 -1.46 17.48 2.93
C TRP A 49 -2.13 16.86 4.18
N ILE A 50 -1.37 16.37 5.18
CA ILE A 50 -1.98 15.69 6.34
C ILE A 50 -2.71 16.71 7.22
N SER A 51 -4.04 16.74 7.10
CA SER A 51 -4.93 17.57 7.92
C SER A 51 -5.19 16.96 9.31
N GLU A 52 -5.47 17.81 10.29
CA GLU A 52 -5.90 17.37 11.63
C GLU A 52 -7.14 16.48 11.54
N ASN A 53 -7.22 15.49 12.42
CA ASN A 53 -8.29 14.50 12.45
C ASN A 53 -9.40 14.99 13.40
N PRO A 54 -10.67 15.08 12.96
CA PRO A 54 -11.81 15.29 13.85
C PRO A 54 -11.82 14.27 14.99
N SER A 55 -12.18 14.73 16.18
CA SER A 55 -12.33 13.89 17.37
C SER A 55 -13.80 13.55 17.60
N PHE A 56 -14.10 12.27 17.76
CA PHE A 56 -15.46 11.78 17.98
C PHE A 56 -15.82 11.69 19.46
N GLN A 57 -17.12 11.77 19.75
CA GLN A 57 -17.65 11.50 21.09
C GLN A 57 -17.35 10.04 21.50
N PRO A 58 -17.02 9.78 22.77
CA PRO A 58 -16.76 8.42 23.24
C PRO A 58 -17.97 7.49 23.09
N THR A 59 -17.67 6.23 22.77
CA THR A 59 -18.64 5.14 22.56
C THR A 59 -18.41 4.01 23.57
N GLN A 60 -19.03 2.86 23.37
CA GLN A 60 -18.75 1.65 24.17
C GLN A 60 -17.37 1.08 23.79
N SER A 61 -16.70 0.40 24.73
CA SER A 61 -15.51 -0.39 24.44
C SER A 61 -15.83 -1.53 23.47
N SER A 62 -14.96 -1.77 22.49
CA SER A 62 -15.15 -2.76 21.44
C SER A 62 -13.97 -3.75 21.37
N PHE A 63 -13.79 -4.48 20.27
CA PHE A 63 -12.67 -5.42 20.01
C PHE A 63 -11.29 -4.83 20.35
N PHE A 64 -11.04 -3.56 20.00
CA PHE A 64 -9.75 -2.94 20.27
C PHE A 64 -9.66 -2.34 21.68
N ASN A 65 -8.56 -2.67 22.34
CA ASN A 65 -8.20 -2.23 23.68
C ASN A 65 -6.71 -1.86 23.72
N LYS A 66 -6.24 -1.32 24.86
CA LYS A 66 -4.84 -0.86 25.00
C LYS A 66 -3.79 -1.96 24.89
N GLU A 67 -4.17 -3.23 25.03
CA GLU A 67 -3.25 -4.37 24.95
C GLU A 67 -3.12 -4.86 23.51
N ASN A 68 -4.22 -4.92 22.74
CA ASN A 68 -4.25 -5.43 21.37
C ASN A 68 -4.20 -4.35 20.26
N GLU A 69 -4.46 -3.06 20.52
CA GLU A 69 -4.53 -2.03 19.46
C GLU A 69 -3.24 -1.96 18.62
N LYS A 70 -2.09 -2.14 19.26
CA LYS A 70 -0.77 -2.16 18.60
C LYS A 70 -0.54 -3.41 17.75
N ASN A 71 -1.26 -4.51 18.03
CA ASN A 71 -1.08 -5.80 17.34
C ASN A 71 -1.75 -5.81 15.97
N TYR A 72 -2.72 -4.92 15.73
CA TYR A 72 -3.41 -4.76 14.45
C TYR A 72 -3.06 -3.45 13.73
N TYR A 73 -3.08 -3.48 12.40
CA TYR A 73 -3.17 -2.29 11.55
C TYR A 73 -4.35 -2.46 10.62
N VAL A 74 -5.16 -1.41 10.51
CA VAL A 74 -6.40 -1.38 9.74
C VAL A 74 -6.29 -0.24 8.74
N ALA A 75 -6.63 -0.51 7.49
CA ALA A 75 -6.69 0.49 6.43
C ALA A 75 -7.82 0.19 5.44
N GLY A 76 -8.23 1.24 4.71
CA GLY A 76 -9.10 1.07 3.55
C GLY A 76 -8.41 0.27 2.46
N LEU A 77 -9.15 -0.63 1.83
CA LEU A 77 -8.74 -1.44 0.70
C LEU A 77 -9.51 -0.98 -0.54
N GLN A 78 -8.83 -0.90 -1.68
CA GLN A 78 -9.41 -0.65 -2.99
C GLN A 78 -9.05 -1.80 -3.93
N ILE A 79 -9.65 -1.81 -5.13
CA ILE A 79 -9.42 -2.85 -6.12
C ILE A 79 -9.06 -2.20 -7.44
N SER A 80 -7.96 -2.66 -8.04
CA SER A 80 -7.47 -2.15 -9.31
C SER A 80 -8.37 -2.58 -10.47
N GLY A 81 -8.28 -1.87 -11.60
CA GLY A 81 -9.01 -2.20 -12.84
C GLY A 81 -8.75 -3.60 -13.43
N VAL A 82 -7.88 -4.40 -12.81
CA VAL A 82 -7.57 -5.81 -13.15
C VAL A 82 -7.93 -6.78 -12.02
N GLY A 83 -8.74 -6.38 -11.03
CA GLY A 83 -9.24 -7.26 -9.97
C GLY A 83 -8.25 -7.58 -8.84
N VAL A 84 -7.04 -6.99 -8.86
CA VAL A 84 -6.05 -7.12 -7.78
C VAL A 84 -6.37 -6.11 -6.68
N PRO A 85 -6.60 -6.53 -5.42
CA PRO A 85 -6.75 -5.63 -4.29
C PRO A 85 -5.44 -4.90 -3.98
N PHE A 86 -5.56 -3.65 -3.53
CA PHE A 86 -4.45 -2.83 -3.09
C PHE A 86 -4.91 -1.83 -2.03
N MET A 87 -3.96 -1.19 -1.34
CA MET A 87 -4.25 -0.09 -0.43
C MET A 87 -3.17 1.00 -0.51
N TRP A 88 -3.53 2.24 -0.21
CA TRP A 88 -2.59 3.36 -0.13
C TRP A 88 -1.86 3.39 1.22
N ASP A 89 -0.54 3.51 1.23
CA ASP A 89 0.28 3.72 2.43
C ASP A 89 0.70 5.20 2.52
N SER A 90 -0.29 6.09 2.49
CA SER A 90 -0.15 7.52 2.18
C SER A 90 0.91 8.26 3.01
N ASN A 91 1.20 7.80 4.22
CA ASN A 91 2.15 8.41 5.16
C ASN A 91 3.29 7.46 5.61
N LEU A 92 3.52 6.35 4.90
CA LEU A 92 4.53 5.32 5.21
C LEU A 92 4.32 4.56 6.54
N SER A 93 3.14 4.66 7.14
CA SER A 93 2.86 4.03 8.44
C SER A 93 2.75 2.51 8.34
N LEU A 94 2.22 1.97 7.24
CA LEU A 94 2.19 0.52 7.01
C LEU A 94 3.59 0.00 6.65
N LEU A 95 4.32 0.62 5.73
CA LEU A 95 5.68 0.20 5.42
C LEU A 95 6.54 0.16 6.69
N LYS A 96 6.50 1.21 7.50
CA LYS A 96 7.19 1.24 8.80
C LYS A 96 6.84 0.02 9.65
N ARG A 97 5.55 -0.31 9.78
CA ARG A 97 5.07 -1.45 10.57
C ARG A 97 5.53 -2.80 10.00
N LEU A 98 5.43 -3.00 8.68
CA LEU A 98 5.85 -4.24 8.05
C LEU A 98 7.36 -4.46 8.16
N LEU A 99 8.15 -3.38 8.11
CA LEU A 99 9.60 -3.39 8.36
C LEU A 99 9.95 -3.69 9.83
N GLU A 100 9.12 -3.26 10.79
CA GLU A 100 9.25 -3.63 12.21
C GLU A 100 8.86 -5.10 12.46
N ALA A 101 7.98 -5.68 11.63
CA ALA A 101 7.55 -7.08 11.72
C ALA A 101 8.52 -8.08 11.06
N ASP A 102 9.05 -7.77 9.86
CA ASP A 102 10.14 -8.53 9.24
C ASP A 102 11.12 -7.60 8.51
N PRO A 103 12.38 -7.48 8.99
CA PRO A 103 13.41 -6.67 8.34
C PRO A 103 13.97 -7.32 7.06
N GLN A 104 13.61 -8.56 6.72
CA GLN A 104 14.15 -9.26 5.55
C GLN A 104 13.41 -8.92 4.26
N ILE A 105 13.81 -7.81 3.65
CA ILE A 105 13.26 -7.28 2.40
C ILE A 105 14.20 -7.46 1.19
N GLN A 106 13.64 -7.33 -0.01
CA GLN A 106 14.36 -7.04 -1.26
C GLN A 106 13.87 -5.70 -1.81
N VAL A 107 14.81 -4.81 -2.16
CA VAL A 107 14.49 -3.49 -2.73
C VAL A 107 14.98 -3.41 -4.17
N LYS A 108 14.08 -3.00 -5.08
CA LYS A 108 14.36 -2.71 -6.50
C LYS A 108 14.02 -1.23 -6.79
N GLN A 109 14.74 -0.58 -7.70
CA GLN A 109 14.57 0.84 -8.00
C GLN A 109 14.55 1.14 -9.51
N ASN A 110 13.92 2.25 -9.90
CA ASN A 110 13.76 2.72 -11.27
C ASN A 110 13.12 1.64 -12.17
N ALA A 111 13.59 1.49 -13.42
CA ALA A 111 13.09 0.52 -14.39
C ALA A 111 13.35 -0.96 -14.03
N ASP A 112 13.92 -1.25 -12.85
CA ASP A 112 14.04 -2.60 -12.29
C ASP A 112 12.97 -2.87 -11.21
N ALA A 113 12.30 -1.82 -10.73
CA ALA A 113 11.16 -1.92 -9.82
C ALA A 113 9.90 -2.33 -10.59
N ASP A 114 9.62 -1.66 -11.71
CA ASP A 114 8.61 -2.04 -12.68
C ASP A 114 9.09 -1.67 -14.12
N PRO A 115 8.77 -2.46 -15.18
CA PRO A 115 9.20 -2.16 -16.55
C PRO A 115 8.47 -1.00 -17.23
N MET A 116 7.24 -0.70 -16.81
CA MET A 116 6.41 0.39 -17.34
C MET A 116 6.61 1.67 -16.53
N TYR A 117 6.75 1.55 -15.21
CA TYR A 117 6.84 2.69 -14.30
C TYR A 117 8.16 2.72 -13.50
N ALA A 118 8.87 3.84 -13.53
CA ALA A 118 10.02 4.03 -12.66
C ALA A 118 9.54 4.26 -11.21
N GLY A 119 10.08 3.49 -10.25
CA GLY A 119 9.68 3.60 -8.84
C GLY A 119 10.66 2.94 -7.87
N THR A 120 10.26 2.76 -6.61
CA THR A 120 10.92 1.88 -5.64
C THR A 120 9.95 0.79 -5.21
N LYS A 121 10.30 -0.47 -5.46
CA LYS A 121 9.50 -1.65 -5.09
C LYS A 121 10.18 -2.40 -3.95
N VAL A 122 9.40 -2.72 -2.92
CA VAL A 122 9.82 -3.48 -1.74
C VAL A 122 9.04 -4.78 -1.72
N HIS A 123 9.76 -5.90 -1.72
CA HIS A 123 9.21 -7.23 -1.49
C HIS A 123 9.75 -7.79 -0.17
N TRP A 124 9.02 -8.72 0.44
CA TRP A 124 9.48 -9.46 1.61
C TRP A 124 9.94 -10.85 1.23
N ASN A 125 10.98 -11.36 1.90
CA ASN A 125 11.47 -12.72 1.68
C ASN A 125 10.60 -13.79 2.36
N LYS A 126 9.77 -13.38 3.34
CA LYS A 126 8.75 -14.22 3.97
C LYS A 126 7.35 -13.71 3.59
N PRO A 127 6.37 -14.59 3.37
CA PRO A 127 4.98 -14.19 3.19
C PRO A 127 4.48 -13.37 4.39
N ILE A 128 3.76 -12.29 4.10
CA ILE A 128 3.01 -11.50 5.09
C ILE A 128 1.53 -11.69 4.79
N SER A 129 0.82 -12.38 5.68
CA SER A 129 -0.63 -12.57 5.58
C SER A 129 -1.41 -11.41 6.21
N ALA A 130 -2.45 -10.99 5.51
CA ALA A 130 -3.47 -10.05 5.96
C ALA A 130 -4.87 -10.68 5.82
N LEU A 131 -5.83 -10.18 6.58
CA LEU A 131 -7.24 -10.34 6.25
C LEU A 131 -7.62 -9.22 5.28
N ILE A 132 -8.20 -9.56 4.13
CA ILE A 132 -8.90 -8.61 3.28
C ILE A 132 -10.41 -8.88 3.35
N TRP A 133 -11.21 -7.83 3.39
CA TRP A 133 -12.67 -7.89 3.38
C TRP A 133 -13.21 -7.00 2.26
N ILE A 134 -14.05 -7.58 1.41
CA ILE A 134 -14.68 -6.95 0.24
C ILE A 134 -16.10 -7.53 0.15
N GLU A 135 -17.12 -6.70 -0.04
CA GLU A 135 -18.53 -7.12 -0.26
C GLU A 135 -19.06 -8.18 0.75
N GLY A 136 -18.69 -8.08 2.03
CA GLY A 136 -19.11 -9.03 3.06
C GLY A 136 -18.29 -10.32 3.14
N ALA A 137 -17.28 -10.50 2.29
CA ALA A 137 -16.40 -11.68 2.28
C ALA A 137 -15.02 -11.35 2.87
N ALA A 138 -14.76 -11.84 4.10
CA ALA A 138 -13.42 -11.84 4.71
C ALA A 138 -12.60 -13.05 4.21
N GLN A 139 -11.33 -12.83 3.90
CA GLN A 139 -10.42 -13.89 3.44
C GLN A 139 -8.95 -13.56 3.71
N GLU A 140 -8.11 -14.58 3.88
CA GLU A 140 -6.65 -14.40 3.91
C GLU A 140 -6.12 -13.97 2.52
N ALA A 141 -5.15 -13.06 2.52
CA ALA A 141 -4.36 -12.68 1.35
C ALA A 141 -2.91 -12.42 1.75
N THR A 142 -1.98 -12.70 0.85
CA THR A 142 -0.55 -12.46 1.05
C THR A 142 -0.15 -11.13 0.39
N VAL A 143 0.69 -10.32 1.04
CA VAL A 143 1.33 -9.16 0.38
C VAL A 143 2.30 -9.64 -0.69
N ASP A 144 2.13 -9.17 -1.94
CA ASP A 144 3.13 -9.32 -2.99
C ASP A 144 4.25 -8.28 -2.79
N HIS A 145 3.85 -7.00 -2.74
CA HIS A 145 4.80 -5.90 -2.69
C HIS A 145 4.21 -4.60 -2.15
N TRP A 146 5.12 -3.72 -1.73
CA TRP A 146 4.89 -2.29 -1.56
C TRP A 146 5.60 -1.53 -2.70
N TYR A 147 5.01 -0.46 -3.22
CA TYR A 147 5.57 0.28 -4.36
C TYR A 147 5.32 1.78 -4.27
N LEU A 148 6.38 2.59 -4.47
CA LEU A 148 6.31 4.03 -4.67
C LEU A 148 6.71 4.38 -6.10
N ILE A 149 5.78 4.88 -6.89
CA ILE A 149 6.05 5.43 -8.22
C ILE A 149 6.89 6.71 -8.07
N SER A 150 7.85 6.93 -8.98
CA SER A 150 8.72 8.12 -8.97
C SER A 150 8.23 9.27 -9.85
N ASN A 151 7.40 9.00 -10.87
CA ASN A 151 6.78 10.00 -11.73
C ASN A 151 5.30 9.63 -11.96
N THR A 152 4.37 10.53 -11.68
CA THR A 152 2.96 10.37 -12.04
C THR A 152 2.70 10.80 -13.48
N ASP A 153 1.72 10.17 -14.13
CA ASP A 153 1.17 10.63 -15.41
C ASP A 153 0.30 11.90 -15.26
N CYS A 154 0.01 12.30 -14.01
CA CYS A 154 -0.73 13.50 -13.61
C CYS A 154 0.21 14.51 -12.93
N PRO A 155 0.68 15.56 -13.65
CA PRO A 155 1.59 16.54 -13.08
C PRO A 155 0.91 17.41 -12.00
N GLY A 156 1.37 17.30 -10.76
CA GLY A 156 0.90 18.12 -9.64
C GLY A 156 0.01 17.39 -8.62
N THR A 157 -0.49 16.20 -8.93
CA THR A 157 -1.19 15.33 -7.96
C THR A 157 -0.18 14.65 -7.03
N ILE A 158 -0.54 14.48 -5.76
CA ILE A 158 0.35 13.79 -4.80
C ILE A 158 0.47 12.30 -5.15
N THR A 159 1.70 11.76 -5.12
CA THR A 159 1.94 10.33 -5.33
C THR A 159 1.91 9.60 -3.99
N PHE A 160 0.96 8.67 -3.85
CA PHE A 160 0.94 7.75 -2.71
C PHE A 160 1.55 6.40 -3.08
N PRO A 161 2.33 5.79 -2.17
CA PRO A 161 2.74 4.42 -2.35
C PRO A 161 1.57 3.46 -2.11
N THR A 162 1.62 2.29 -2.74
CA THR A 162 0.62 1.23 -2.60
C THR A 162 1.21 -0.03 -1.97
N ILE A 163 0.35 -0.81 -1.31
CA ILE A 163 0.56 -2.25 -1.09
C ILE A 163 -0.39 -3.01 -2.00
N SER A 164 0.16 -3.99 -2.72
CA SER A 164 -0.59 -4.94 -3.56
C SER A 164 -0.54 -6.34 -2.95
N PHE A 165 -1.60 -7.11 -3.16
CA PHE A 165 -1.71 -8.49 -2.67
C PHE A 165 -1.55 -9.52 -3.80
N ASP A 166 -0.97 -10.67 -3.49
CA ASP A 166 -0.93 -11.85 -4.38
C ASP A 166 -2.29 -12.56 -4.37
N LYS A 167 -3.30 -11.84 -4.88
CA LYS A 167 -4.69 -12.30 -4.95
C LYS A 167 -5.44 -11.55 -6.04
N GLU A 168 -6.17 -12.28 -6.88
CA GLU A 168 -7.15 -11.74 -7.82
C GLU A 168 -8.55 -12.01 -7.25
N VAL A 169 -9.41 -11.00 -7.20
CA VAL A 169 -10.79 -11.12 -6.76
C VAL A 169 -11.70 -10.99 -7.98
N ALA A 170 -12.53 -12.00 -8.21
CA ALA A 170 -13.40 -12.07 -9.38
C ALA A 170 -14.59 -11.10 -9.24
N ILE A 171 -14.41 -9.89 -9.77
CA ILE A 171 -15.40 -8.80 -9.71
C ILE A 171 -15.92 -8.51 -11.12
N PRO A 172 -17.24 -8.28 -11.29
CA PRO A 172 -17.78 -7.80 -12.56
C PRO A 172 -17.17 -6.45 -12.93
N ALA A 173 -16.68 -6.29 -14.17
CA ALA A 173 -16.16 -5.01 -14.68
C ALA A 173 -15.29 -4.23 -13.68
N PRO A 174 -14.12 -4.74 -13.26
CA PRO A 174 -13.32 -4.14 -12.18
C PRO A 174 -12.75 -2.75 -12.53
N HIS A 175 -12.79 -2.35 -13.80
CA HIS A 175 -12.44 -1.00 -14.26
C HIS A 175 -13.60 0.01 -14.17
N GLU A 176 -14.82 -0.45 -13.87
CA GLU A 176 -16.03 0.37 -13.70
C GLU A 176 -16.49 0.46 -12.23
N ASN A 177 -15.85 -0.29 -11.32
CA ASN A 177 -16.26 -0.43 -9.92
C ASN A 177 -15.16 -0.02 -8.94
N SER A 178 -15.39 1.06 -8.19
CA SER A 178 -14.64 1.38 -6.97
C SER A 178 -15.23 0.58 -5.80
N LEU A 179 -14.77 -0.65 -5.60
CA LEU A 179 -15.13 -1.43 -4.42
C LEU A 179 -14.21 -1.04 -3.26
N ASP A 180 -14.80 -0.39 -2.25
CA ASP A 180 -14.16 -0.12 -0.98
C ASP A 180 -14.27 -1.34 -0.06
N GLY A 181 -13.17 -1.62 0.64
CA GLY A 181 -13.06 -2.72 1.58
C GLY A 181 -12.16 -2.38 2.76
N LEU A 182 -11.81 -3.40 3.53
CA LEU A 182 -10.87 -3.29 4.64
C LEU A 182 -9.71 -4.27 4.47
N THR A 183 -8.54 -3.88 4.96
CA THR A 183 -7.43 -4.80 5.19
C THR A 183 -6.93 -4.69 6.63
N ILE A 184 -6.69 -5.85 7.26
CA ILE A 184 -6.25 -5.98 8.64
C ILE A 184 -4.97 -6.83 8.69
N PHE A 185 -3.93 -6.28 9.32
CA PHE A 185 -2.62 -6.92 9.49
C PHE A 185 -2.30 -7.17 10.97
N PRO A 186 -1.86 -8.38 11.38
CA PRO A 186 -1.80 -9.61 10.58
C PRO A 186 -3.19 -10.22 10.34
N TYR A 187 -3.25 -11.27 9.51
CA TYR A 187 -4.43 -12.13 9.43
C TYR A 187 -4.78 -12.74 10.81
N ASP A 188 -6.09 -12.78 11.10
CA ASP A 188 -6.67 -13.36 12.32
C ASP A 188 -8.01 -14.01 11.93
N ASP A 189 -8.11 -15.33 12.08
CA ASP A 189 -9.27 -16.14 11.66
C ASP A 189 -10.50 -15.96 12.58
N ARG A 190 -10.34 -15.25 13.70
CA ARG A 190 -11.41 -14.93 14.64
C ARG A 190 -12.21 -13.69 14.25
N ILE A 191 -11.71 -12.89 13.31
CA ILE A 191 -12.37 -11.65 12.87
C ILE A 191 -13.50 -11.98 11.88
N HIS A 192 -14.71 -11.55 12.21
CA HIS A 192 -15.93 -11.71 11.42
C HIS A 192 -16.50 -10.31 11.18
N ILE A 193 -16.48 -9.84 9.93
CA ILE A 193 -16.77 -8.42 9.64
C ILE A 193 -18.18 -8.26 9.08
N THR A 194 -19.01 -7.55 9.84
CA THR A 194 -20.25 -6.95 9.34
C THR A 194 -20.10 -5.43 9.23
N SER A 195 -20.91 -4.80 8.39
CA SER A 195 -20.82 -3.36 8.13
C SER A 195 -22.17 -2.74 7.84
N HIS A 196 -22.36 -1.48 8.24
CA HIS A 196 -23.55 -0.70 7.89
C HIS A 196 -23.23 0.80 7.86
N GLU A 197 -24.06 1.56 7.14
CA GLU A 197 -24.00 3.03 7.16
C GLU A 197 -24.43 3.54 8.54
N ILE A 198 -23.62 4.43 9.11
CA ILE A 198 -23.90 5.08 10.39
C ILE A 198 -23.37 6.51 10.39
N ALA A 199 -23.89 7.35 11.28
CA ALA A 199 -23.31 8.65 11.58
C ALA A 199 -22.71 8.68 12.99
N LEU A 200 -21.46 9.15 13.10
CA LEU A 200 -20.82 9.44 14.38
C LEU A 200 -20.79 10.95 14.65
N THR A 201 -20.98 11.33 15.91
CA THR A 201 -20.98 12.73 16.35
C THR A 201 -19.59 13.16 16.82
N THR A 202 -19.07 14.28 16.33
CA THR A 202 -17.81 14.88 16.80
C THR A 202 -17.97 15.53 18.17
N ILE A 203 -16.86 15.81 18.85
CA ILE A 203 -16.87 16.58 20.11
C ILE A 203 -17.53 17.96 19.92
N ASP A 204 -17.41 18.55 18.73
CA ASP A 204 -18.03 19.82 18.36
C ASP A 204 -19.52 19.70 17.91
N ASN A 205 -20.12 18.51 18.06
CA ASN A 205 -21.51 18.18 17.70
C ASN A 205 -21.81 18.23 16.19
N GLN A 206 -20.81 18.05 15.33
CA GLN A 206 -21.03 17.78 13.91
C GLN A 206 -21.31 16.29 13.72
N SER A 207 -22.18 15.94 12.77
CA SER A 207 -22.51 14.56 12.42
C SER A 207 -21.75 14.18 11.16
N MET A 208 -20.92 13.14 11.22
CA MET A 208 -20.19 12.59 10.07
C MET A 208 -20.80 11.25 9.69
N THR A 209 -21.37 11.13 8.49
CA THR A 209 -21.89 9.87 7.95
C THR A 209 -20.77 9.08 7.29
N GLY A 210 -20.76 7.77 7.50
CA GLY A 210 -19.77 6.85 6.96
C GLY A 210 -20.18 5.39 7.17
N ILE A 211 -19.23 4.47 7.05
CA ILE A 211 -19.45 3.04 7.28
C ILE A 211 -18.84 2.65 8.63
N GLY A 212 -19.69 2.08 9.50
CA GLY A 212 -19.27 1.40 10.71
C GLY A 212 -19.07 -0.09 10.45
N TYR A 213 -18.05 -0.68 11.09
CA TYR A 213 -17.80 -2.12 11.05
C TYR A 213 -17.69 -2.69 12.47
N ASP A 214 -18.25 -3.88 12.64
CA ASP A 214 -18.12 -4.75 13.81
C ASP A 214 -17.27 -5.96 13.37
N LEU A 215 -16.24 -6.31 14.15
CA LEU A 215 -15.26 -7.37 13.84
C LEU A 215 -15.54 -8.69 14.58
N ASN A 216 -16.56 -8.76 15.43
CA ASN A 216 -16.86 -9.95 16.23
C ASN A 216 -18.35 -10.17 16.57
N ASP A 217 -19.26 -9.58 15.81
CA ASP A 217 -20.72 -9.74 15.88
C ASP A 217 -21.30 -9.49 17.30
N ASP A 218 -20.88 -8.41 17.97
CA ASP A 218 -21.39 -8.00 19.30
C ASP A 218 -22.24 -6.70 19.30
N ASP A 219 -22.57 -6.19 18.11
CA ASP A 219 -23.29 -4.92 17.86
C ASP A 219 -22.51 -3.66 18.31
N ILE A 220 -21.21 -3.76 18.62
CA ILE A 220 -20.35 -2.62 18.95
C ILE A 220 -19.40 -2.31 17.78
N LEU A 221 -19.40 -1.05 17.34
CA LEU A 221 -18.52 -0.62 16.25
C LEU A 221 -17.05 -0.54 16.68
N ASP A 222 -16.21 -1.21 15.90
CA ASP A 222 -14.77 -1.31 16.02
C ASP A 222 -14.02 -0.36 15.10
N ILE A 223 -14.54 -0.20 13.88
CA ILE A 223 -13.96 0.62 12.84
C ILE A 223 -15.03 1.59 12.34
N PHE A 224 -14.63 2.80 12.04
CA PHE A 224 -15.44 3.78 11.33
C PHE A 224 -14.62 4.40 10.22
N THR A 225 -15.16 4.43 9.00
CA THR A 225 -14.56 5.12 7.86
C THR A 225 -15.54 6.14 7.28
N TYR A 226 -15.04 7.31 6.89
CA TYR A 226 -15.84 8.32 6.22
C TYR A 226 -15.01 9.14 5.23
N THR A 227 -15.71 9.79 4.29
CA THR A 227 -15.13 10.69 3.30
C THR A 227 -15.48 12.14 3.67
N GLU A 228 -14.47 13.01 3.66
CA GLU A 228 -14.55 14.43 3.96
C GLU A 228 -14.26 15.23 2.68
N GLU A 229 -15.30 15.74 2.02
CA GLU A 229 -15.15 16.59 0.83
C GLU A 229 -14.49 17.92 1.20
N ILE A 230 -13.37 18.25 0.53
CA ILE A 230 -12.68 19.55 0.67
C ILE A 230 -13.17 20.51 -0.42
N ASN A 231 -13.29 19.99 -1.65
CA ASN A 231 -13.76 20.69 -2.85
C ASN A 231 -14.24 19.66 -3.89
N GLU A 232 -14.71 20.13 -5.06
CA GLU A 232 -15.28 19.31 -6.14
C GLU A 232 -14.34 18.21 -6.69
N THR A 233 -13.04 18.28 -6.41
CA THR A 233 -12.00 17.38 -6.93
C THR A 233 -11.05 16.81 -5.87
N THR A 234 -11.31 17.07 -4.58
CA THR A 234 -10.44 16.62 -3.48
C THR A 234 -11.23 16.21 -2.25
N SER A 235 -10.93 15.04 -1.70
CA SER A 235 -11.50 14.56 -0.43
C SER A 235 -10.45 13.90 0.46
N TYR A 236 -10.68 13.85 1.78
CA TYR A 236 -9.99 12.90 2.66
C TYR A 236 -10.85 11.65 2.84
N ILE A 237 -10.23 10.48 2.74
CA ILE A 237 -10.80 9.25 3.28
C ILE A 237 -10.07 8.97 4.60
N ARG A 238 -10.81 8.83 5.70
CA ARG A 238 -10.24 8.61 7.04
C ARG A 238 -10.81 7.35 7.67
N LEU A 239 -9.95 6.55 8.28
CA LEU A 239 -10.32 5.35 9.01
C LEU A 239 -9.88 5.43 10.47
N TYR A 240 -10.85 5.21 11.36
CA TYR A 240 -10.71 5.23 12.80
C TYR A 240 -10.97 3.85 13.38
N ILE A 241 -10.21 3.48 14.43
CA ILE A 241 -10.52 2.34 15.30
C ILE A 241 -11.04 2.83 16.65
N ASN A 242 -11.98 2.11 17.24
CA ASN A 242 -12.53 2.37 18.57
C ASN A 242 -11.68 1.65 19.62
N VAL A 243 -10.93 2.37 20.46
CA VAL A 243 -10.07 1.75 21.48
C VAL A 243 -10.52 2.08 22.90
N ASN A 244 -11.21 1.14 23.54
CA ASN A 244 -11.91 1.33 24.82
C ASN A 244 -12.90 2.51 24.79
N GLY A 245 -13.73 2.62 23.75
CA GLY A 245 -14.70 3.70 23.59
C GLY A 245 -14.12 5.01 23.05
N VAL A 246 -12.86 5.02 22.61
CA VAL A 246 -12.17 6.23 22.11
C VAL A 246 -11.69 5.99 20.68
N TRP A 247 -12.32 6.70 19.74
CA TRP A 247 -11.98 6.69 18.33
C TRP A 247 -10.59 7.28 18.07
N LYS A 248 -9.76 6.54 17.34
CA LYS A 248 -8.41 6.93 16.92
C LYS A 248 -8.26 6.75 15.41
N CYS A 249 -7.95 7.83 14.69
CA CYS A 249 -7.56 7.72 13.29
C CYS A 249 -6.26 6.90 13.18
N THR A 250 -6.27 5.86 12.34
CA THR A 250 -5.12 4.97 12.09
C THR A 250 -4.65 5.02 10.65
N TRP A 251 -5.54 5.38 9.73
CA TRP A 251 -5.23 5.50 8.31
C TRP A 251 -5.95 6.70 7.71
N ILE A 252 -5.26 7.41 6.82
CA ILE A 252 -5.75 8.59 6.11
C ILE A 252 -5.22 8.57 4.69
N HIS A 253 -6.07 8.95 3.75
CA HIS A 253 -5.75 9.13 2.35
C HIS A 253 -6.35 10.44 1.86
N LEU A 254 -5.67 11.10 0.92
CA LEU A 254 -6.20 12.22 0.17
C LEU A 254 -6.51 11.69 -1.24
N ASP A 255 -7.76 11.75 -1.64
CA ASP A 255 -8.15 11.46 -3.02
C ASP A 255 -8.17 12.77 -3.81
N GLU A 256 -7.46 12.80 -4.93
CA GLU A 256 -7.32 13.95 -5.84
C GLU A 256 -7.66 13.52 -7.27
N VAL A 257 -8.75 14.07 -7.81
CA VAL A 257 -9.13 13.82 -9.21
C VAL A 257 -8.14 14.55 -10.12
N CYS A 258 -7.45 13.79 -10.97
CA CYS A 258 -6.60 14.33 -12.02
C CYS A 258 -7.46 15.01 -13.12
N ILE A 259 -7.16 16.28 -13.42
CA ILE A 259 -7.89 17.17 -14.36
C ILE A 259 -7.06 17.42 -15.63
#